data_AF-A0A6B3H3R0-F1
#
_entry.id   AF-A0A6B3H3R0-F1
#
_cell.length_a   1.000
_cell.length_b   1.000
_cell.length_c   1.000
_cell.angle_alpha   90.00
_cell.angle_beta   90.00
_cell.angle_gamma   90.00
#
_symmetry.space_group_name_H-M   'P 1'
#
loop_
_entity.id
_entity.type
_entity.pdbx_description
1 polymer ?
#
loop_
_entity_poly.entity_id
_entity_poly.type
_entity_poly.pdbx_seq_one_letter_code
_entity_poly.pdbx_strand_id
1 'polypeptide(L)'
;MSAVVAEAGLLDAVRRHLAEEGAEPTEARVAQALREQGRMLGGAEVLRTAARLRSEIAGAGPLEPLLADPEVTDVLVCAPDRVWVDRGGGLE
;
A
#
# COMPACT_ATOMS: atom_id res chain seq x y z
N MET A 1 11.81 15.13 1.15
CA MET A 1 12.65 13.92 1.29
C MET A 1 12.49 13.23 2.64
N SER A 2 12.59 13.92 3.78
CA SER A 2 12.51 13.29 5.12
C SER A 2 11.16 12.62 5.46
N ALA A 3 10.03 13.22 5.08
CA ALA A 3 8.69 12.65 5.34
C ALA A 3 8.40 11.36 4.54
N VAL A 4 8.87 11.29 3.29
CA VAL A 4 8.68 10.12 2.40
C VAL A 4 9.49 8.92 2.89
N VAL A 5 10.71 9.15 3.38
CA VAL A 5 11.55 8.09 3.97
C VAL A 5 10.94 7.58 5.29
N ALA A 6 10.32 8.46 6.07
CA ALA A 6 9.61 8.08 7.29
C ALA A 6 8.37 7.22 7.01
N GLU A 7 7.65 7.46 5.91
CA GLU A 7 6.53 6.61 5.50
C GLU A 7 6.98 5.24 4.99
N ALA A 8 8.04 5.17 4.18
CA ALA A 8 8.60 3.91 3.69
C ALA A 8 9.09 3.01 4.85
N GLY A 9 9.78 3.60 5.83
CA GLY A 9 10.21 2.87 7.03
C GLY A 9 9.06 2.34 7.89
N LEU A 10 7.95 3.08 7.94
CA LEU A 10 6.74 2.66 8.66
C LEU A 10 6.01 1.52 7.94
N LEU A 11 5.91 1.59 6.61
CA LEU A 11 5.37 0.52 5.78
C LEU A 11 6.15 -0.79 5.98
N ASP A 12 7.47 -0.74 5.95
CA ASP A 12 8.32 -1.91 6.15
C ASP A 12 8.18 -2.50 7.56
N ALA A 13 8.02 -1.66 8.58
CA ALA A 13 7.78 -2.11 9.95
C ALA A 13 6.42 -2.82 10.09
N VAL A 14 5.36 -2.24 9.52
CA VAL A 14 4.01 -2.82 9.54
C VAL A 14 3.96 -4.13 8.73
N ARG A 15 4.59 -4.16 7.55
CA ARG A 15 4.70 -5.39 6.73
C ARG A 15 5.37 -6.52 7.49
N ARG A 16 6.51 -6.23 8.14
CA ARG A 16 7.27 -7.23 8.90
C ARG A 16 6.45 -7.79 10.07
N HIS A 17 5.80 -6.92 10.82
CA HIS A 17 4.95 -7.31 11.94
C HIS A 17 3.78 -8.22 11.49
N LEU A 18 3.07 -7.86 10.42
CA LEU A 18 1.98 -8.68 9.89
C LEU A 18 2.46 -10.03 9.34
N ALA A 19 3.64 -10.06 8.72
CA ALA A 19 4.27 -11.29 8.23
C ALA A 19 4.70 -12.23 9.37
N GLU A 20 5.23 -11.67 10.47
CA GLU A 20 5.61 -12.43 11.67
C GLU A 20 4.38 -13.05 12.36
N GLU A 21 3.24 -12.37 12.35
CA GLU A 21 1.98 -12.88 12.90
C GLU A 21 1.24 -13.85 11.95
N GLY A 22 1.68 -13.98 10.70
CA GLY A 22 0.99 -14.78 9.67
C GLY A 22 -0.43 -14.29 9.38
N ALA A 23 -0.68 -13.00 9.59
CA ALA A 23 -2.02 -12.44 9.60
C ALA A 23 -2.35 -11.69 8.32
N GLU A 24 -3.57 -11.89 7.81
CA GLU A 24 -4.15 -11.08 6.73
C GLU A 24 -4.11 -9.58 7.09
N PRO A 25 -3.63 -8.71 6.19
CA PRO A 25 -3.44 -7.27 6.41
C PRO A 25 -4.76 -6.48 6.37
N THR A 26 -5.64 -6.72 7.34
CA THR A 26 -6.89 -5.99 7.50
C THR A 26 -6.67 -4.57 8.05
N GLU A 27 -7.58 -3.63 7.79
CA GLU A 27 -7.48 -2.25 8.31
C GLU A 27 -7.33 -2.21 9.83
N ALA A 28 -8.05 -3.08 10.55
CA ALA A 28 -7.98 -3.17 11.99
C ALA A 28 -6.58 -3.59 12.49
N ARG A 29 -5.94 -4.55 11.82
CA ARG A 29 -4.60 -5.04 12.17
C ARG A 29 -3.51 -4.05 11.80
N VAL A 30 -3.63 -3.40 10.64
CA VAL A 30 -2.73 -2.31 10.25
C VAL A 30 -2.84 -1.15 11.26
N ALA A 31 -4.06 -0.78 11.67
CA ALA A 31 -4.27 0.23 12.70
C ALA A 31 -3.71 -0.18 14.07
N GLN A 32 -3.77 -1.46 14.43
CA GLN A 32 -3.14 -1.98 15.64
C GLN A 32 -1.60 -1.88 15.56
N ALA A 33 -1.01 -2.39 14.47
CA ALA A 33 0.43 -2.31 14.22
C ALA A 33 0.93 -0.85 14.27
N LEU A 34 0.20 0.09 13.67
CA LEU A 34 0.51 1.52 13.71
C LEU A 34 0.53 2.09 15.14
N ARG A 35 -0.40 1.66 16.00
CA ARG A 35 -0.44 2.10 17.41
C ARG A 35 0.73 1.52 18.20
N GLU A 36 1.08 0.26 17.96
CA GLU A 36 2.22 -0.41 18.61
C GLU A 36 3.57 0.21 18.23
N GLN A 37 3.70 0.75 17.01
CA GLN A 37 4.87 1.51 16.56
C GLN A 37 4.97 2.94 17.14
N GLY A 38 4.07 3.33 18.05
CA GLY A 38 4.26 4.51 18.91
C GLY A 38 4.05 5.87 18.25
N ARG A 39 3.39 5.95 17.08
CA ARG A 39 2.99 7.26 16.52
C ARG A 39 1.66 7.70 17.13
N MET A 40 1.67 8.83 17.84
CA MET A 40 0.48 9.57 18.23
C MET A 40 -0.19 10.15 16.97
N LEU A 41 -0.88 9.30 16.22
CA LEU A 41 -1.81 9.68 15.17
C LEU A 41 -3.20 9.81 15.80
N GLY A 42 -3.96 10.84 15.45
CA GLY A 42 -5.36 10.93 15.87
C GLY A 42 -6.18 9.76 15.29
N GLY A 43 -7.30 9.36 15.91
CA GLY A 43 -8.06 8.17 15.47
C GLY A 43 -8.46 8.17 13.98
N ALA A 44 -8.83 9.33 13.43
CA ALA A 44 -9.13 9.48 12.01
C ALA A 44 -7.87 9.41 11.11
N GLU A 45 -6.72 9.82 11.63
CA GLU A 45 -5.45 9.76 10.93
C GLU A 45 -4.90 8.33 10.88
N VAL A 46 -5.02 7.57 11.99
CA VAL A 46 -4.74 6.13 12.03
C VAL A 46 -5.55 5.39 10.97
N LEU A 47 -6.85 5.66 10.86
CA LEU A 47 -7.71 4.98 9.87
C LEU A 47 -7.30 5.32 8.42
N ARG A 48 -6.97 6.58 8.12
CA ARG A 48 -6.48 6.96 6.79
C ARG A 48 -5.14 6.32 6.46
N THR A 49 -4.20 6.33 7.41
CA THR A 49 -2.90 5.67 7.25
C THR A 49 -3.08 4.17 7.12
N ALA A 50 -4.00 3.56 7.86
CA ALA A 50 -4.28 2.14 7.79
C ALA A 50 -4.91 1.72 6.46
N ALA A 51 -5.85 2.50 5.92
CA ALA A 51 -6.44 2.25 4.60
C ALA A 51 -5.37 2.31 3.49
N ARG A 52 -4.48 3.32 3.53
CA ARG A 52 -3.38 3.45 2.58
C ARG A 52 -2.35 2.33 2.71
N LEU A 53 -1.90 2.03 3.93
CA LEU A 53 -0.96 0.92 4.16
C LEU A 53 -1.59 -0.41 3.79
N ARG A 54 -2.89 -0.64 4.07
CA ARG A 54 -3.60 -1.83 3.57
C ARG A 54 -3.56 -1.89 2.04
N SER A 55 -3.84 -0.82 1.30
CA SER A 55 -3.74 -0.89 -0.17
C SER A 55 -2.32 -1.26 -0.63
N GLU A 56 -1.29 -0.84 0.09
CA GLU A 56 0.11 -1.17 -0.21
C GLU A 56 0.53 -2.58 0.26
N ILE A 57 -0.17 -3.19 1.22
CA ILE A 57 0.18 -4.51 1.79
C ILE A 57 -0.74 -5.63 1.25
N ALA A 58 -2.02 -5.33 1.03
CA ALA A 58 -3.08 -6.26 0.66
C ALA A 58 -3.53 -6.12 -0.81
N GLY A 59 -3.27 -4.97 -1.43
CA GLY A 59 -3.57 -4.68 -2.83
C GLY A 59 -2.30 -4.62 -3.67
N ALA A 60 -2.42 -4.20 -4.93
CA ALA A 60 -1.29 -3.92 -5.80
C ALA A 60 -0.62 -2.55 -5.49
N GLY A 61 -0.93 -1.96 -4.33
CA GLY A 61 -0.36 -0.70 -3.86
C GLY A 61 -0.65 0.46 -4.83
N PRO A 62 0.38 1.18 -5.29
CA PRO A 62 0.18 2.30 -6.22
C PRO A 62 -0.46 1.89 -7.56
N LEU A 63 -0.53 0.58 -7.87
CA LEU A 63 -1.16 0.06 -9.08
C LEU A 63 -2.66 -0.18 -8.91
N GLU A 64 -3.21 -0.13 -7.69
CA GLU A 64 -4.64 -0.37 -7.43
C GLU A 64 -5.58 0.48 -8.31
N PRO A 65 -5.31 1.78 -8.55
CA PRO A 65 -6.14 2.58 -9.45
C PRO A 65 -6.14 2.09 -10.90
N LEU A 66 -5.04 1.49 -11.35
CA LEU A 66 -4.92 0.92 -12.69
C LEU A 66 -5.70 -0.39 -12.79
N LEU A 67 -5.69 -1.21 -11.73
CA LEU A 67 -6.43 -2.48 -11.68
C LEU A 67 -7.93 -2.29 -11.48
N ALA A 68 -8.35 -1.16 -10.90
CA ALA A 68 -9.75 -0.81 -10.74
C ALA A 68 -10.38 -0.24 -12.03
N ASP A 69 -9.57 0.16 -13.01
CA ASP A 69 -10.02 0.66 -14.31
C ASP A 69 -10.52 -0.53 -15.17
N PRO A 70 -11.82 -0.60 -15.51
CA PRO A 70 -12.37 -1.70 -16.28
C PRO A 70 -11.89 -1.74 -17.73
N GLU A 71 -11.29 -0.66 -18.25
CA GLU A 71 -10.68 -0.65 -19.58
C GLU A 71 -9.29 -1.28 -19.60
N VAL A 72 -8.60 -1.36 -18.45
CA VAL A 72 -7.26 -1.94 -18.34
C VAL A 72 -7.34 -3.46 -18.39
N THR A 73 -6.64 -4.05 -19.37
CA THR A 73 -6.52 -5.51 -19.50
C THR A 73 -5.24 -6.03 -18.85
N ASP A 74 -4.15 -5.27 -18.95
CA ASP A 74 -2.82 -5.68 -18.52
C ASP A 74 -2.04 -4.53 -17.86
N VAL A 75 -1.27 -4.85 -16.81
CA VAL A 75 -0.35 -3.93 -16.13
C VAL A 75 1.05 -4.56 -16.10
N LEU A 76 2.02 -3.92 -16.76
CA LEU A 76 3.41 -4.39 -16.83
C LEU A 76 4.34 -3.48 -16.02
N VAL A 77 4.96 -4.02 -14.97
CA VAL A 77 5.95 -3.31 -14.14
C VAL A 77 7.36 -3.67 -14.60
N CYS A 78 8.02 -2.77 -15.33
CA CYS A 78 9.39 -2.98 -15.80
C CYS A 78 10.43 -2.43 -14.83
N ALA A 79 10.10 -1.36 -14.10
CA ALA A 79 10.95 -0.71 -13.11
C ALA A 79 10.09 0.12 -12.11
N PRO A 80 10.65 0.62 -10.99
CA PRO A 80 9.90 1.41 -10.00
C PRO A 80 9.22 2.67 -10.56
N ASP A 81 9.78 3.25 -11.61
CA ASP A 81 9.31 4.44 -12.33
C ASP A 81 8.79 4.12 -13.74
N ARG A 82 8.68 2.84 -14.09
CA ARG A 82 8.29 2.39 -15.43
C ARG A 82 7.22 1.30 -15.35
N VAL A 83 5.98 1.76 -15.50
CA VAL A 83 4.77 0.95 -15.55
C VAL A 83 4.09 1.23 -16.88
N TRP A 84 3.68 0.17 -17.58
CA TRP A 84 2.91 0.22 -18.82
C TRP A 84 1.53 -0.40 -18.59
N VAL A 85 0.54 0.08 -19.32
CA VAL A 85 -0.83 -0.42 -19.26
C VAL A 85 -1.35 -0.71 -20.67
N ASP A 86 -2.18 -1.73 -20.83
CA ASP A 86 -2.90 -1.99 -22.09
C ASP A 86 -4.41 -1.82 -21.85
N ARG A 87 -5.07 -1.09 -22.76
CA ARG A 87 -6.54 -0.89 -22.81
C ARG A 87 -7.19 -1.46 -24.07
N GLY A 88 -6.52 -2.39 -24.74
CA GLY A 88 -6.92 -2.96 -26.03
C GLY A 88 -6.35 -2.22 -27.25
N GLY A 89 -5.54 -1.17 -27.04
CA GLY A 89 -4.83 -0.44 -28.09
C GLY A 89 -3.35 -0.80 -28.19
N GLY A 90 -2.84 -1.66 -27.31
CA GLY A 90 -1.42 -1.88 -27.07
C GLY A 90 -0.91 -1.11 -25.84
N LEU A 91 0.37 -1.30 -25.53
CA LEU A 91 1.01 -0.74 -24.33
C LEU A 91 1.17 0.78 -24.40
N GLU A 92 0.73 1.48 -23.34
CA GLU A 92 0.85 2.93 -23.10
C GLU A 92 1.41 3.27 -21.71
#